data_AF-A0A935LPD0-F1
#
_entry.id   AF-A0A935LPD0-F1
#
_cell.length_a   1.000
_cell.length_b   1.000
_cell.length_c   1.000
_cell.angle_alpha   90.00
_cell.angle_beta   90.00
_cell.angle_gamma   90.00
#
_symmetry.space_group_name_H-M   'P 1'
#
loop_
_entity.id
_entity.type
_entity.pdbx_description
1 polymer ?
#
loop_
_entity_poly.entity_id
_entity_poly.type
_entity_poly.pdbx_seq_one_letter_code
_entity_poly.pdbx_strand_id
1 'polypeptide(L)'
;MVNIKSGPNWGNCSQIKKMVADLKTAKKTLRTSNSNLNIIAVNGCCYGIDNKPDKGDYFKYCGQRFWEFISNNPDLYTEIIEPLGYKAKEKNESFQQSYSQMINKFTRDFSNQFCKDNGEIDWEKLVHFNSVEVIL
;
A
#
# COMPACT_ATOMS: atom_id res chain seq x y z
N MET A 1 0.37 -16.48 -12.00
CA MET A 1 0.95 -15.81 -10.82
C MET A 1 0.33 -14.43 -10.69
N VAL A 2 -0.06 -14.03 -9.47
CA VAL A 2 -0.69 -12.74 -9.20
C VAL A 2 0.10 -11.99 -8.12
N ASN A 3 0.53 -10.76 -8.41
CA ASN A 3 1.11 -9.84 -7.43
C ASN A 3 0.12 -8.71 -7.17
N ILE A 4 -0.40 -8.63 -5.95
CA ILE A 4 -1.51 -7.75 -5.58
C ILE A 4 -0.97 -6.45 -4.96
N LYS A 5 -1.54 -5.33 -5.39
CA LYS A 5 -1.25 -3.98 -4.92
C LYS A 5 -2.55 -3.22 -4.70
N SER A 6 -2.48 -2.13 -3.95
CA SER A 6 -3.67 -1.33 -3.63
C SER A 6 -4.23 -0.64 -4.90
N GLY A 7 -3.41 0.12 -5.61
CA GLY A 7 -3.82 0.92 -6.76
C GLY A 7 -2.82 0.94 -7.92
N PRO A 8 -3.13 1.65 -9.02
CA PRO A 8 -2.31 1.63 -10.22
C PRO A 8 -0.93 2.27 -10.03
N ASN A 9 -0.78 3.27 -9.17
CA ASN A 9 0.48 4.01 -8.95
C ASN A 9 1.20 3.55 -7.67
N TRP A 10 1.34 2.24 -7.50
CA TRP A 10 1.81 1.65 -6.24
C TRP A 10 3.34 1.68 -6.04
N GLY A 11 4.12 1.97 -7.08
CA GLY A 11 5.57 1.88 -7.00
C GLY A 11 6.29 2.78 -7.99
N ASN A 12 7.50 3.16 -7.61
CA ASN A 12 8.42 3.90 -8.46
C ASN A 12 9.07 2.98 -9.53
N CYS A 13 9.88 3.58 -10.40
CA CYS A 13 10.50 2.88 -11.53
C CYS A 13 11.34 1.65 -11.11
N SER A 14 12.09 1.71 -10.00
CA SER A 14 12.92 0.59 -9.56
C SER A 14 12.07 -0.58 -9.03
N GLN A 15 10.99 -0.27 -8.31
CA GLN A 15 10.05 -1.28 -7.81
C GLN A 15 9.34 -2.01 -8.96
N ILE A 16 8.92 -1.27 -10.01
CA ILE A 16 8.32 -1.87 -11.21
C ILE A 16 9.33 -2.76 -11.94
N LYS A 17 10.57 -2.29 -12.16
CA LYS A 17 11.63 -3.08 -12.80
C LYS A 17 11.92 -4.37 -12.03
N LYS A 18 12.00 -4.30 -10.69
CA LYS A 18 12.22 -5.47 -9.85
C LYS A 18 11.09 -6.47 -9.96
N MET A 19 9.83 -6.02 -9.93
CA MET A 19 8.68 -6.90 -10.12
C MET A 19 8.76 -7.63 -11.47
N VAL A 20 9.06 -6.92 -12.55
CA VAL A 20 9.19 -7.54 -13.89
C VAL A 20 10.30 -8.60 -13.91
N ALA A 21 11.46 -8.30 -13.32
CA ALA A 21 12.57 -9.27 -13.22
C ALA A 21 12.18 -10.53 -12.43
N ASP A 22 11.45 -10.36 -11.32
CA ASP A 22 10.98 -11.46 -10.49
C ASP A 22 9.95 -12.33 -11.22
N LEU A 23 8.99 -11.71 -11.92
CA LEU A 23 8.01 -12.41 -12.74
C LEU A 23 8.66 -13.23 -13.86
N LYS A 24 9.68 -12.67 -14.53
CA LYS A 24 10.45 -13.38 -15.57
C LYS A 24 11.20 -14.59 -14.99
N THR A 25 11.86 -14.39 -13.86
CA THR A 25 12.60 -15.45 -13.17
C THR A 25 11.66 -16.59 -12.76
N ALA A 26 10.54 -16.25 -12.11
CA ALA A 26 9.56 -17.25 -11.69
C ALA A 26 8.96 -18.02 -12.88
N LYS A 27 8.62 -17.33 -13.98
CA LYS A 27 8.13 -17.96 -15.21
C LYS A 27 9.15 -18.93 -15.80
N LYS A 28 10.45 -18.61 -15.76
CA LYS A 28 11.52 -19.51 -16.20
C LYS A 28 11.61 -20.76 -15.31
N THR A 29 11.66 -20.57 -13.99
CA THR A 29 11.76 -21.66 -13.00
C THR A 29 10.58 -22.65 -13.09
N LEU A 30 9.37 -22.13 -13.24
CA LEU A 30 8.17 -22.96 -13.32
C LEU A 30 8.03 -23.72 -14.66
N ARG A 31 8.69 -23.26 -15.73
CA ARG A 31 8.74 -24.00 -17.01
C ARG A 31 9.81 -25.10 -17.02
N THR A 32 10.90 -24.91 -16.28
CA THR A 32 11.96 -25.93 -16.17
C THR A 32 11.54 -27.18 -15.41
N SER A 33 10.42 -27.16 -14.67
CA SER A 33 9.89 -28.33 -13.96
C SER A 33 9.07 -29.30 -14.84
N ASN A 34 9.15 -29.18 -16.19
CA ASN A 34 8.40 -30.00 -17.15
C ASN A 34 6.87 -29.98 -16.95
N SER A 35 6.39 -28.95 -16.27
CA SER A 35 4.98 -28.69 -16.08
C SER A 35 4.48 -28.01 -17.37
N ASN A 36 3.57 -28.64 -18.12
CA ASN A 36 2.92 -28.02 -19.30
C ASN A 36 1.98 -26.85 -18.90
N LEU A 37 2.34 -26.12 -17.84
CA LEU A 37 1.57 -25.03 -17.26
C LEU A 37 1.67 -23.80 -18.15
N ASN A 38 0.51 -23.26 -18.52
CA ASN A 38 0.42 -21.93 -19.10
C ASN A 38 0.55 -20.89 -17.99
N ILE A 39 1.69 -20.18 -17.95
CA ILE A 39 1.99 -19.22 -16.88
C ILE A 39 1.78 -17.80 -17.39
N ILE A 40 0.71 -17.19 -16.87
CA ILE A 40 0.40 -15.77 -17.05
C ILE A 40 0.80 -15.01 -15.78
N ALA A 41 1.53 -13.92 -15.96
CA ALA A 41 1.91 -13.02 -14.89
C ALA A 41 0.91 -11.86 -14.82
N VAL A 42 0.35 -11.62 -13.65
CA VAL A 42 -0.64 -10.55 -13.42
C VAL A 42 -0.19 -9.67 -12.26
N ASN A 43 -0.19 -8.36 -12.45
CA ASN A 43 -0.20 -7.36 -11.39
C ASN A 43 -1.65 -6.93 -11.15
N GLY A 44 -2.22 -7.37 -10.03
CA GLY A 44 -3.56 -6.99 -9.62
C GLY A 44 -3.55 -5.70 -8.81
N CYS A 45 -4.46 -4.78 -9.10
CA CYS A 45 -4.71 -3.59 -8.29
C CYS A 45 -6.14 -3.61 -7.80
N CYS A 46 -6.32 -3.55 -6.48
CA CYS A 46 -7.65 -3.62 -5.84
C CYS A 46 -8.57 -2.46 -6.23
N TYR A 47 -8.02 -1.29 -6.54
CA TYR A 47 -8.79 -0.13 -7.01
C TYR A 47 -8.08 0.60 -8.15
N GLY A 48 -8.77 1.60 -8.71
CA GLY A 48 -8.29 2.44 -9.81
C GLY A 48 -8.49 1.80 -11.18
N ILE A 49 -8.14 2.55 -12.22
CA ILE A 49 -8.38 2.19 -13.63
C ILE A 49 -7.04 2.16 -14.37
N ASP A 50 -6.80 1.09 -15.14
CA ASP A 50 -5.73 1.00 -16.12
C ASP A 50 -6.34 0.59 -17.48
N ASN A 51 -6.28 1.51 -18.44
CA ASN A 51 -6.87 1.33 -19.76
C ASN A 51 -5.95 0.57 -20.74
N LYS A 52 -4.74 0.19 -20.32
CA LYS A 52 -3.76 -0.51 -21.16
C LYS A 52 -3.22 -1.74 -20.40
N PRO A 53 -4.07 -2.75 -20.13
CA PRO A 53 -3.72 -3.81 -19.20
C PRO A 53 -2.54 -4.65 -19.64
N ASP A 54 -2.34 -4.86 -20.94
CA ASP A 54 -1.18 -5.58 -21.45
C ASP A 54 0.07 -4.70 -21.35
N LYS A 55 1.06 -5.15 -20.57
CA LYS A 55 2.38 -4.50 -20.42
C LYS A 55 3.50 -5.32 -21.08
N GLY A 56 3.15 -6.30 -21.92
CA GLY A 56 4.06 -7.23 -22.59
C GLY A 56 4.52 -8.37 -21.68
N ASP A 57 5.26 -8.05 -20.62
CA ASP A 57 5.81 -9.07 -19.70
C ASP A 57 4.77 -9.58 -18.68
N TYR A 58 3.75 -8.79 -18.42
CA TYR A 58 2.67 -9.07 -17.47
C TYR A 58 1.41 -8.31 -17.84
N PHE A 59 0.26 -8.76 -17.34
CA PHE A 59 -0.98 -8.00 -17.38
C PHE A 59 -1.17 -7.20 -16.11
N LYS A 60 -1.66 -5.97 -16.22
CA LYS A 60 -2.09 -5.14 -15.11
C LYS A 60 -3.60 -5.01 -15.12
N TYR A 61 -4.24 -5.64 -14.14
CA TYR A 61 -5.68 -5.55 -13.95
C TYR A 61 -5.96 -4.66 -12.75
N CYS A 62 -6.83 -3.68 -12.90
CA CYS A 62 -7.15 -2.72 -11.83
C CYS A 62 -8.67 -2.64 -11.64
N GLY A 63 -9.09 -2.44 -10.38
CA GLY A 63 -10.50 -2.27 -10.02
C GLY A 63 -11.34 -3.45 -10.49
N GLN A 64 -12.48 -3.16 -11.12
CA GLN A 64 -13.42 -4.17 -11.63
C GLN A 64 -12.72 -5.31 -12.38
N ARG A 65 -11.83 -5.01 -13.32
CA ARG A 65 -11.13 -6.04 -14.11
C ARG A 65 -10.30 -7.00 -13.26
N PHE A 66 -9.71 -6.52 -12.16
CA PHE A 66 -8.95 -7.39 -11.26
C PHE A 66 -9.87 -8.29 -10.44
N TRP A 67 -10.93 -7.72 -9.87
CA TRP A 67 -11.89 -8.46 -9.06
C TRP A 67 -12.60 -9.51 -9.90
N GLU A 68 -13.09 -9.14 -11.08
CA GLU A 68 -13.68 -10.06 -12.06
C GLU A 68 -12.70 -11.17 -12.44
N PHE A 69 -11.43 -10.85 -12.69
CA PHE A 69 -10.42 -11.83 -13.04
C PHE A 69 -10.22 -12.93 -11.99
N ILE A 70 -10.28 -12.59 -10.69
CA ILE A 70 -10.04 -13.57 -9.62
C ILE A 70 -11.30 -14.27 -9.13
N SER A 71 -12.48 -13.69 -9.35
CA SER A 71 -13.75 -14.20 -8.83
C SER A 71 -14.71 -14.72 -9.89
N ASN A 72 -14.49 -14.35 -11.15
CA ASN A 72 -15.46 -14.49 -12.24
C ASN A 72 -16.81 -13.78 -11.96
N ASN A 73 -16.81 -12.78 -11.07
CA ASN A 73 -17.95 -11.92 -10.76
C ASN A 73 -17.58 -10.45 -11.11
N PRO A 74 -18.25 -9.83 -12.11
CA PRO A 74 -17.97 -8.45 -12.52
C PRO A 74 -18.40 -7.41 -11.47
N ASP A 75 -19.27 -7.76 -10.51
CA ASP A 75 -19.85 -6.85 -9.52
C ASP A 75 -19.14 -6.92 -8.16
N LEU A 76 -18.20 -7.86 -7.99
CA LEU A 76 -17.51 -8.07 -6.71
C LEU A 76 -16.79 -6.80 -6.21
N TYR A 77 -16.26 -5.97 -7.11
CA TYR A 77 -15.54 -4.74 -6.73
C TYR A 77 -16.41 -3.72 -5.98
N THR A 78 -17.73 -3.76 -6.18
CA THR A 78 -18.71 -2.96 -5.44
C THR A 78 -19.27 -3.71 -4.23
N GLU A 79 -19.53 -5.01 -4.36
CA GLU A 79 -20.07 -5.85 -3.28
C GLU A 79 -19.17 -5.87 -2.03
N ILE A 80 -17.85 -5.80 -2.21
CA ILE A 80 -16.89 -5.79 -1.09
C ILE A 80 -16.97 -4.52 -0.22
N ILE A 81 -17.56 -3.42 -0.71
CA ILE A 81 -17.61 -2.14 0.00
C ILE A 81 -18.68 -2.13 1.10
N GLU A 82 -19.84 -2.75 0.87
CA GLU A 82 -20.96 -2.74 1.82
C GLU A 82 -20.60 -3.37 3.19
N PRO A 83 -20.00 -4.58 3.25
CA PRO A 83 -19.59 -5.18 4.51
C PRO A 83 -18.49 -4.39 5.25
N LEU A 84 -17.62 -3.71 4.51
CA LEU A 84 -16.57 -2.86 5.07
C LEU A 84 -17.16 -1.59 5.71
N GLY A 85 -18.15 -0.96 5.08
CA GLY A 85 -18.78 0.26 5.59
C GLY A 85 -19.49 0.05 6.93
N TYR A 86 -20.25 -1.04 7.08
CA TYR A 86 -21.00 -1.31 8.31
C TYR A 86 -20.09 -1.69 9.48
N LYS A 87 -19.16 -2.63 9.26
CA LYS A 87 -18.22 -3.09 10.31
C LYS A 87 -17.19 -2.03 10.71
N ALA A 88 -16.80 -1.15 9.78
CA ALA A 88 -15.91 -0.03 10.09
C ALA A 88 -16.57 0.96 11.06
N LYS A 89 -17.89 1.20 10.92
CA LYS A 89 -18.62 2.13 11.79
C LYS A 89 -18.58 1.70 13.27
N GLU A 90 -18.73 0.41 13.55
CA GLU A 90 -18.69 -0.14 14.92
C GLU A 90 -17.32 0.02 15.60
N LYS A 91 -16.22 0.00 14.82
CA LYS A 91 -14.86 0.18 15.33
C LYS A 91 -14.39 1.63 15.32
N ASN A 92 -15.09 2.51 14.60
CA ASN A 92 -14.70 3.90 14.43
C ASN A 92 -14.74 4.68 15.74
N GLU A 93 -15.75 4.50 16.60
CA GLU A 93 -15.85 5.31 17.84
C GLU A 93 -14.67 5.04 18.78
N SER A 94 -14.36 3.76 19.04
CA SER A 94 -13.19 3.37 19.83
C SER A 94 -11.88 3.83 19.19
N PHE A 95 -11.75 3.69 17.87
CA PHE A 95 -10.59 4.19 17.13
C PHE A 95 -10.42 5.71 17.25
N GLN A 96 -11.49 6.48 17.06
CA GLN A 96 -11.45 7.94 17.15
C GLN A 96 -11.07 8.43 18.56
N GLN A 97 -11.56 7.74 19.59
CA GLN A 97 -11.18 8.04 20.97
C GLN A 97 -9.68 7.77 21.20
N SER A 98 -9.18 6.59 20.83
CA SER A 98 -7.76 6.25 20.97
C SER A 98 -6.85 7.15 20.11
N TYR A 99 -7.29 7.50 18.90
CA TYR A 99 -6.59 8.43 18.02
C TYR A 99 -6.47 9.83 18.64
N SER A 100 -7.57 10.37 19.17
CA SER A 100 -7.58 11.67 19.85
C SER A 100 -6.67 11.68 21.09
N GLN A 101 -6.69 10.60 21.88
CA GLN A 101 -5.77 10.44 23.01
C GLN A 101 -4.31 10.46 22.56
N MET A 102 -3.99 9.78 21.46
CA MET A 102 -2.64 9.73 20.91
C MET A 102 -2.18 11.09 20.39
N ILE A 103 -3.05 11.82 19.69
CA ILE A 103 -2.77 13.21 19.26
C ILE A 103 -2.47 14.09 20.48
N ASN A 104 -3.32 14.05 21.51
CA ASN A 104 -3.09 14.85 22.72
C ASN A 104 -1.79 14.50 23.44
N LYS A 105 -1.44 13.20 23.48
CA LYS A 105 -0.18 12.74 24.05
C LYS A 105 1.01 13.26 23.24
N PHE A 106 1.01 13.09 21.93
CA PHE A 106 2.09 13.59 21.07
C PHE A 106 2.21 15.10 21.09
N THR A 107 1.10 15.84 21.08
CA THR A 107 1.12 17.30 21.21
C THR A 107 1.75 17.71 22.53
N ARG A 108 1.39 17.06 23.64
CA ARG A 108 1.98 17.34 24.95
C ARG A 108 3.47 17.03 24.99
N ASP A 109 3.85 15.84 24.54
CA ASP A 109 5.24 15.39 24.54
C ASP A 109 6.10 16.29 23.63
N PHE A 110 5.56 16.69 22.48
CA PHE A 110 6.18 17.64 21.56
C PHE A 110 6.33 19.01 22.21
N SER A 111 5.27 19.59 22.77
CA SER A 111 5.34 20.90 23.42
C SER A 111 6.33 20.91 24.58
N ASN A 112 6.34 19.87 25.41
CA ASN A 112 7.25 19.77 26.55
C ASN A 112 8.71 19.65 26.12
N GLN A 113 8.99 19.01 24.98
CA GLN A 113 10.36 18.76 24.53
C GLN A 113 10.88 19.80 23.56
N PHE A 114 10.04 20.36 22.70
CA PHE A 114 10.44 21.14 21.54
C PHE A 114 9.75 22.51 21.45
N CYS A 115 8.99 22.95 22.46
CA CYS A 115 8.54 24.33 22.56
C CYS A 115 9.22 25.05 23.73
N LYS A 116 9.43 26.36 23.55
CA LYS A 116 9.90 27.29 24.57
C LYS A 116 8.74 27.66 25.50
N ASP A 117 9.05 28.29 26.64
CA ASP A 117 8.06 28.72 27.63
C ASP A 117 7.05 29.74 27.06
N ASN A 118 7.43 30.52 26.04
CA ASN A 118 6.54 31.43 25.34
C ASN A 118 5.62 30.74 24.31
N GLY A 119 5.71 29.41 24.18
CA GLY A 119 4.91 28.59 23.26
C GLY A 119 5.47 28.48 21.84
N GLU A 120 6.58 29.15 21.51
CA GLU A 120 7.23 29.01 20.21
C GLU A 120 7.96 27.67 20.09
N ILE A 121 7.98 27.09 18.89
CA ILE A 121 8.79 25.90 18.61
C ILE A 121 10.28 26.26 18.67
N ASP A 122 11.04 25.50 19.45
CA ASP A 122 12.49 25.48 19.43
C ASP A 122 12.98 24.64 18.25
N TRP A 123 13.01 25.28 17.07
CA TRP A 123 13.40 24.64 15.82
C TRP A 123 14.84 24.10 15.85
N GLU A 124 15.75 24.81 16.53
CA GLU A 124 17.14 24.39 16.63
C GLU A 124 17.24 23.07 17.40
N LYS A 125 16.58 22.98 18.56
CA LYS A 125 16.50 21.75 19.34
C LYS A 125 15.85 20.61 18.58
N LEU A 126 14.74 20.87 17.87
CA LEU A 126 14.02 19.85 17.10
C LEU A 126 14.88 19.30 15.95
N VAL A 127 15.50 20.17 15.16
CA VAL A 127 16.37 19.75 14.05
C VAL A 127 17.61 19.03 14.57
N HIS A 128 18.23 19.54 15.64
CA HIS A 128 19.35 18.86 16.28
C HIS A 128 18.96 17.46 16.75
N PHE A 129 17.84 17.32 17.47
CA PHE A 129 17.35 16.01 17.91
C PHE A 129 17.11 15.04 16.74
N ASN A 130 16.56 15.52 15.62
CA ASN A 130 16.24 14.66 14.48
C ASN A 130 17.45 14.29 13.62
N SER A 131 18.46 15.16 13.56
CA SER A 131 19.45 15.13 12.47
C SER A 131 20.90 15.21 12.95
N VAL A 132 21.17 15.34 14.26
CA VAL A 132 22.55 15.31 14.75
C VAL A 132 23.20 13.97 14.45
N GLU A 133 24.44 14.02 13.97
CA GLU A 133 25.26 12.84 13.79
C GLU A 133 25.53 12.19 15.15
N VAL A 134 25.06 10.95 15.33
CA VAL A 134 25.38 10.14 16.50
C VAL A 134 26.57 9.28 16.14
N ILE A 135 27.75 9.63 16.65
CA ILE A 135 28.93 8.75 16.57
C ILE A 135 28.72 7.65 17.62
N LEU A 136 28.53 6.42 17.13
CA LEU A 136 28.40 5.20 17.95
C LEU A 136 29.76 4.72 18.48
#